data_AF-A0A9X5I8B3-F1
#
_entry.id   AF-A0A9X5I8B3-F1
#
_cell.length_a   1.000
_cell.length_b   1.000
_cell.length_c   1.000
_cell.angle_alpha   90.00
_cell.angle_beta   90.00
_cell.angle_gamma   90.00
#
_symmetry.space_group_name_H-M   'P 1'
#
loop_
_entity.id
_entity.type
_entity.pdbx_description
1 polymer ?
#
loop_
_entity_poly.entity_id
_entity_poly.type
_entity_poly.pdbx_seq_one_letter_code
_entity_poly.pdbx_strand_id
1 'polypeptide(L)'
;MAGNFQHFKKFTLSHTWETTWCIASMALSPDGTILVYSEFDDWTFKDSGFDVFDLTIGQQVCYFDTGRIRGYGRSFALSPNGRKIVWRSGNTITVGDLTIGKGIRTFQDSAGSIAVSPDGKSIICFSPEIAKMFDVETG
;
A
#
# COMPACT_ATOMS: atom_id res chain seq x y z
N MET A 1 20.97 -15.60 36.70
CA MET A 1 20.63 -14.24 36.21
C MET A 1 19.32 -14.32 35.45
N ALA A 2 18.20 -14.04 36.10
CA ALA A 2 16.89 -14.00 35.45
C ALA A 2 16.59 -12.54 35.07
N GLY A 3 16.56 -12.24 33.77
CA GLY A 3 16.24 -10.92 33.25
C GLY A 3 14.79 -10.58 33.52
N ASN A 4 14.55 -9.46 34.21
CA ASN A 4 13.25 -8.98 34.61
C ASN A 4 12.56 -8.30 33.42
N PHE A 5 11.77 -9.04 32.63
CA PHE A 5 10.93 -8.47 31.56
C PHE A 5 9.62 -7.94 32.14
N GLN A 6 9.69 -6.84 32.87
CA GLN A 6 8.53 -6.02 33.20
C GLN A 6 8.79 -4.67 32.56
N HIS A 7 7.78 -4.10 31.87
CA HIS A 7 7.71 -2.80 31.15
C HIS A 7 7.33 -2.93 29.67
N PHE A 8 6.32 -3.73 29.33
CA PHE A 8 5.54 -3.47 28.12
C PHE A 8 4.31 -2.65 28.51
N LYS A 9 4.18 -1.43 27.97
CA LYS A 9 2.93 -0.66 28.09
C LYS A 9 1.82 -1.47 27.42
N LYS A 10 0.69 -1.65 28.11
CA LYS A 10 -0.50 -2.25 27.51
C LYS A 10 -1.04 -1.30 26.44
N PHE A 11 -1.28 -1.81 25.24
CA PHE A 11 -2.00 -1.10 24.20
C PHE A 11 -3.50 -1.14 24.51
N THR A 12 -4.20 -0.04 24.26
CA THR A 12 -5.67 0.03 24.37
C THR A 12 -6.23 0.10 22.96
N LEU A 13 -7.16 -0.83 22.64
CA LEU A 13 -7.92 -0.76 21.40
C LEU A 13 -8.83 0.46 21.43
N SER A 14 -8.70 1.36 20.46
CA SER A 14 -9.54 2.56 20.38
C SER A 14 -10.75 2.38 19.46
N HIS A 15 -10.55 1.78 18.28
CA HIS A 15 -11.58 1.64 17.24
C HIS A 15 -11.45 0.30 16.51
N THR A 16 -12.59 -0.21 16.02
CA THR A 16 -12.69 -1.38 15.14
C THR A 16 -13.58 -1.03 13.97
N TRP A 17 -13.19 -1.43 12.75
CA TRP A 17 -14.04 -1.35 11.56
C TRP A 17 -14.22 -2.76 11.00
N GLU A 18 -15.44 -3.08 10.57
CA GLU A 18 -15.75 -4.33 9.88
C GLU A 18 -15.53 -4.15 8.38
N THR A 19 -14.84 -5.09 7.74
CA THR A 19 -14.75 -5.19 6.27
C THR A 19 -15.43 -6.48 5.84
N THR A 20 -16.08 -6.45 4.68
CA THR A 20 -16.74 -7.64 4.11
C THR A 20 -15.82 -8.47 3.22
N TRP A 21 -14.58 -8.00 3.02
CA TRP A 21 -13.60 -8.54 2.08
C TRP A 21 -12.26 -8.80 2.77
N CYS A 22 -11.41 -9.61 2.13
CA CYS A 22 -10.10 -9.95 2.68
C CYS A 22 -9.11 -8.78 2.57
N ILE A 23 -8.37 -8.53 3.65
CA ILE A 23 -7.30 -7.53 3.70
C ILE A 23 -5.94 -8.23 3.62
N ALA A 24 -5.13 -7.90 2.61
CA ALA A 24 -3.78 -8.45 2.47
C ALA A 24 -2.67 -7.54 3.01
N SER A 25 -2.86 -6.23 2.96
CA SER A 25 -1.85 -5.26 3.35
C SER A 25 -2.49 -3.92 3.72
N MET A 26 -1.79 -3.15 4.56
CA MET A 26 -2.21 -1.82 5.00
C MET A 26 -1.00 -0.91 5.23
N ALA A 27 -1.19 0.40 5.07
CA ALA A 27 -0.18 1.42 5.35
C ALA A 27 -0.85 2.71 5.86
N LEU A 28 -0.17 3.41 6.77
CA LEU A 28 -0.54 4.75 7.21
C LEU A 28 0.34 5.79 6.50
N SER A 29 -0.23 6.95 6.21
CA SER A 29 0.57 8.12 5.86
C SER A 29 1.46 8.52 7.04
N PRO A 30 2.61 9.17 6.80
CA PRO A 30 3.53 9.53 7.88
C PRO A 30 2.97 10.50 8.92
N ASP A 31 1.96 11.30 8.56
CA ASP A 31 1.22 12.15 9.50
C ASP A 31 0.09 11.41 10.25
N GLY A 32 -0.15 10.14 9.92
CA GLY A 32 -1.16 9.28 10.55
C GLY A 32 -2.60 9.64 10.18
N THR A 33 -2.83 10.51 9.20
CA THR A 33 -4.17 10.97 8.82
C THR A 33 -4.84 10.10 7.77
N ILE A 34 -4.07 9.44 6.92
CA ILE A 34 -4.57 8.58 5.85
C ILE A 34 -4.22 7.12 6.16
N LEU A 35 -5.23 6.25 6.08
CA LEU A 35 -5.06 4.80 6.03
C LEU A 35 -5.33 4.32 4.62
N VAL A 36 -4.43 3.50 4.09
CA VAL A 36 -4.68 2.73 2.88
C VAL A 36 -4.64 1.26 3.22
N TYR A 37 -5.62 0.49 2.75
CA TYR A 37 -5.59 -0.96 2.85
C TYR A 37 -6.04 -1.60 1.53
N SER A 38 -5.49 -2.76 1.24
CA SER A 38 -5.86 -3.53 0.05
C SER A 38 -7.09 -4.38 0.34
N GLU A 39 -8.06 -4.36 -0.56
CA GLU A 39 -9.29 -5.15 -0.48
C GLU A 39 -9.38 -6.10 -1.68
N PHE A 40 -9.91 -7.32 -1.48
CA PHE A 40 -10.17 -8.24 -2.59
C PHE A 40 -11.22 -9.32 -2.30
N ASP A 41 -11.92 -9.69 -3.39
CA ASP A 41 -12.93 -10.74 -3.36
C ASP A 41 -12.25 -12.07 -3.06
N ASP A 42 -12.83 -12.83 -2.15
CA ASP A 42 -12.29 -14.13 -1.81
C ASP A 42 -12.42 -15.07 -3.03
N TRP A 43 -11.41 -15.93 -3.21
CA TRP A 43 -11.34 -16.97 -4.24
C TRP A 43 -11.29 -16.54 -5.73
N THR A 44 -11.87 -15.41 -6.15
CA THR A 44 -11.99 -15.06 -7.58
C THR A 44 -11.01 -14.00 -8.06
N PHE A 45 -10.50 -13.16 -7.15
CA PHE A 45 -9.62 -12.02 -7.44
C PHE A 45 -10.17 -11.11 -8.56
N LYS A 46 -11.49 -11.08 -8.77
CA LYS A 46 -12.12 -10.32 -9.86
C LYS A 46 -12.12 -8.82 -9.56
N ASP A 47 -12.48 -8.49 -8.32
CA ASP A 47 -12.54 -7.13 -7.83
C ASP A 47 -11.47 -6.97 -6.76
N SER A 48 -10.58 -6.02 -6.97
CA SER A 48 -9.41 -5.81 -6.13
C SER A 48 -8.99 -4.36 -6.20
N GLY A 49 -8.69 -3.78 -5.04
CA GLY A 49 -8.34 -2.39 -4.99
C GLY A 49 -7.65 -1.98 -3.70
N PHE A 50 -7.51 -0.67 -3.57
CA PHE A 50 -7.09 -0.04 -2.35
C PHE A 50 -8.12 0.98 -1.92
N ASP A 51 -8.67 0.79 -0.72
CA ASP A 51 -9.46 1.81 -0.06
C ASP A 51 -8.52 2.81 0.62
N VAL A 52 -8.88 4.09 0.50
CA VAL A 52 -8.18 5.20 1.12
C VAL A 52 -9.13 5.90 2.06
N PHE A 53 -8.78 5.90 3.33
CA PHE A 53 -9.59 6.41 4.41
C PHE A 53 -8.91 7.60 5.07
N ASP A 54 -9.64 8.69 5.24
CA ASP A 54 -9.22 9.81 6.06
C ASP A 54 -9.68 9.56 7.50
N LEU A 55 -8.70 9.34 8.38
CA LEU A 55 -8.89 9.03 9.79
C LEU A 55 -9.28 10.25 10.62
N THR A 56 -9.14 11.47 10.09
CA THR A 56 -9.52 12.70 10.79
C THR A 56 -11.03 12.92 10.73
N ILE A 57 -11.65 12.61 9.59
CA ILE A 57 -13.11 12.69 9.40
C ILE A 57 -13.79 11.32 9.54
N GLY A 58 -13.02 10.24 9.55
CA GLY A 58 -13.52 8.88 9.70
C GLY A 58 -14.30 8.38 8.48
N GLN A 59 -13.85 8.74 7.27
CA GLN A 59 -14.56 8.38 6.02
C GLN A 59 -13.61 7.95 4.91
N GLN A 60 -14.12 7.12 4.00
CA GLN A 60 -13.43 6.79 2.76
C GLN A 60 -13.43 8.01 1.85
N VAL A 61 -12.25 8.38 1.36
CA VAL A 61 -12.05 9.54 0.48
C VAL A 61 -11.68 9.14 -0.95
N CYS A 62 -11.17 7.93 -1.14
CA CYS A 62 -10.80 7.43 -2.45
C CYS A 62 -10.80 5.89 -2.51
N TYR A 63 -10.95 5.36 -3.73
CA TYR A 63 -10.75 3.96 -4.07
C TYR A 63 -9.88 3.85 -5.32
N PHE A 64 -8.89 2.97 -5.30
CA PHE A 64 -8.11 2.61 -6.48
C PHE A 64 -8.53 1.24 -6.98
N ASP A 65 -9.22 1.21 -8.13
CA ASP A 65 -9.49 -0.04 -8.83
C ASP A 65 -8.21 -0.53 -9.51
N THR A 66 -7.76 -1.71 -9.11
CA THR A 66 -6.57 -2.35 -9.69
C THR A 66 -6.91 -3.39 -10.76
N GLY A 67 -8.21 -3.57 -11.01
CA GLY A 67 -8.76 -4.60 -11.86
C GLY A 67 -8.44 -6.00 -11.37
N ARG A 68 -8.52 -6.95 -12.29
CA ARG A 68 -8.27 -8.36 -12.01
C ARG A 68 -6.77 -8.64 -11.84
N ILE A 69 -6.27 -8.59 -10.61
CA ILE A 69 -4.91 -9.02 -10.29
C ILE A 69 -4.91 -10.47 -9.84
N ARG A 70 -4.36 -11.37 -10.66
CA ARG A 70 -4.12 -12.76 -10.25
C ARG A 70 -2.88 -12.85 -9.38
N GLY A 71 -3.03 -13.37 -8.15
CA GLY A 71 -1.92 -13.78 -7.29
C GLY A 71 -1.98 -13.21 -5.88
N TYR A 72 -1.32 -13.93 -4.96
CA TYR A 72 -1.13 -13.53 -3.57
C TYR A 72 0.07 -12.59 -3.49
N GLY A 73 -0.14 -11.33 -3.11
CA GLY A 73 0.96 -10.37 -2.98
C GLY A 73 0.63 -9.02 -3.61
N ARG A 74 -0.38 -8.35 -3.06
CA ARG A 74 -0.64 -6.92 -3.31
C ARG A 74 0.35 -6.12 -2.47
N SER A 75 1.58 -6.03 -2.96
CA SER A 75 2.57 -5.13 -2.39
C SER A 75 2.28 -3.73 -2.91
N PHE A 76 2.08 -2.81 -1.97
CA PHE A 76 2.05 -1.39 -2.25
C PHE A 76 2.89 -0.64 -1.21
N ALA A 77 3.24 0.59 -1.53
CA ALA A 77 3.96 1.49 -0.65
C ALA A 77 3.43 2.91 -0.80
N LEU A 78 3.39 3.64 0.31
CA LEU A 78 3.11 5.07 0.31
C LEU A 78 4.41 5.86 0.17
N SER A 79 4.34 6.95 -0.58
CA SER A 79 5.43 7.93 -0.57
C SER A 79 5.53 8.61 0.79
N PRO A 80 6.74 9.00 1.24
CA PRO A 80 6.95 9.69 2.52
C PRO A 80 6.21 11.03 2.68
N ASN A 81 5.78 11.67 1.58
CA ASN A 81 4.96 12.87 1.65
C ASN A 81 3.45 12.58 1.78
N GLY A 82 3.05 11.30 1.83
CA GLY A 82 1.66 10.86 1.95
C GLY A 82 0.78 11.12 0.72
N ARG A 83 1.34 11.56 -0.42
CA ARG A 83 0.55 11.95 -1.60
C ARG A 83 0.48 10.90 -2.69
N LYS A 84 1.40 9.95 -2.71
CA LYS A 84 1.46 8.90 -3.73
C LYS A 84 1.36 7.53 -3.13
N ILE A 85 0.78 6.63 -3.91
CA ILE A 85 0.79 5.19 -3.70
C ILE A 85 1.48 4.54 -4.89
N VAL A 86 2.33 3.56 -4.62
CA VAL A 86 2.96 2.72 -5.66
C VAL A 86 2.52 1.29 -5.42
N TRP A 87 2.00 0.62 -6.43
CA TRP A 87 1.59 -0.77 -6.32
C TRP A 87 1.94 -1.57 -7.56
N ARG A 88 1.96 -2.88 -7.39
CA ARG A 88 2.12 -3.82 -8.50
C ARG A 88 0.78 -4.33 -8.99
N SER A 89 0.62 -4.43 -10.30
CA SER A 89 -0.46 -5.17 -10.95
C SER A 89 0.10 -6.08 -12.04
N GLY A 90 0.13 -7.39 -11.79
CA GLY A 90 0.73 -8.34 -12.74
C GLY A 90 2.20 -8.02 -13.06
N ASN A 91 2.45 -7.61 -14.30
CA ASN A 91 3.77 -7.22 -14.83
C ASN A 91 3.92 -5.70 -14.95
N THR A 92 3.14 -4.92 -14.21
CA THR A 92 3.28 -3.47 -14.16
C THR A 92 3.48 -2.97 -12.74
N ILE A 93 4.16 -1.83 -12.64
CA ILE A 93 4.23 -1.00 -11.45
C ILE A 93 3.46 0.29 -11.76
N THR A 94 2.46 0.60 -10.95
CA THR A 94 1.64 1.79 -11.13
C THR A 94 1.90 2.76 -9.98
N VAL A 95 2.04 4.04 -10.32
CA VAL A 95 2.09 5.16 -9.38
C VAL A 95 0.76 5.87 -9.45
N GLY A 96 0.09 6.03 -8.32
CA GLY A 96 -1.14 6.78 -8.16
C GLY A 96 -0.96 7.99 -7.27
N ASP A 97 -1.80 8.98 -7.51
CA ASP A 97 -1.90 10.19 -6.71
C ASP A 97 -3.14 10.10 -5.82
N LEU A 98 -2.92 10.14 -4.50
CA LEU A 98 -3.95 10.02 -3.47
C LEU A 98 -4.86 11.26 -3.39
N THR A 99 -4.40 12.42 -3.88
CA THR A 99 -5.17 13.67 -3.84
C THR A 99 -6.27 13.69 -4.88
N ILE A 100 -6.03 13.09 -6.04
CA ILE A 100 -7.01 12.99 -7.14
C ILE A 100 -7.62 11.59 -7.29
N GLY A 101 -7.06 10.61 -6.57
CA GLY A 101 -7.55 9.23 -6.57
C GLY A 101 -7.37 8.49 -7.89
N LYS A 102 -6.25 8.70 -8.58
CA LYS A 102 -6.01 8.13 -9.91
C LYS A 102 -4.59 7.61 -10.07
N GLY A 103 -4.45 6.52 -10.83
CA GLY A 103 -3.17 6.11 -11.40
C GLY A 103 -2.67 7.20 -12.35
N ILE A 104 -1.47 7.72 -12.10
CA ILE A 104 -0.87 8.80 -12.89
C ILE A 104 0.24 8.29 -13.83
N ARG A 105 0.87 7.16 -13.51
CA ARG A 105 1.89 6.52 -14.35
C ARG A 105 1.92 5.02 -14.17
N THR A 106 2.25 4.30 -15.24
CA THR A 106 2.38 2.84 -15.25
C THR A 106 3.64 2.44 -16.02
N PHE A 107 4.46 1.58 -15.40
CA PHE A 107 5.70 1.07 -15.97
C PHE A 107 5.59 -0.43 -16.18
N GLN A 108 6.14 -0.95 -17.29
CA GLN A 108 6.16 -2.37 -17.59
C GLN A 108 7.36 -3.04 -16.88
N ASP A 109 7.12 -3.60 -15.70
CA ASP A 109 8.13 -4.38 -14.98
C ASP A 109 7.50 -5.43 -14.06
N SER A 110 8.18 -6.57 -13.92
CA SER A 110 7.78 -7.63 -12.99
C SER A 110 8.46 -7.38 -11.65
N ALA A 111 7.67 -6.94 -10.68
CA ALA A 111 8.10 -6.78 -9.30
C ALA A 111 7.54 -7.90 -8.41
N GLY A 112 8.21 -8.18 -7.30
CA GLY A 112 7.72 -8.97 -6.18
C GLY A 112 7.27 -8.04 -5.06
N SER A 113 8.25 -7.39 -4.43
CA SER A 113 8.04 -6.37 -3.39
C SER A 113 8.40 -4.97 -3.90
N ILE A 114 7.73 -3.95 -3.37
CA ILE A 114 7.94 -2.54 -3.70
C ILE A 114 8.32 -1.76 -2.43
N ALA A 115 9.29 -0.86 -2.56
CA ALA A 115 9.62 0.16 -1.56
C ALA A 115 9.80 1.53 -2.23
N VAL A 116 9.50 2.60 -1.50
CA VAL A 116 9.74 3.99 -1.94
C VAL A 116 10.85 4.58 -1.08
N SER A 117 11.78 5.31 -1.69
CA SER A 117 12.87 5.97 -0.96
C SER A 117 12.33 7.04 0.02
N PRO A 118 13.05 7.35 1.11
CA PRO A 118 12.63 8.38 2.08
C PRO A 118 12.48 9.79 1.50
N ASP A 119 13.15 10.09 0.38
CA ASP A 119 12.97 11.36 -0.35
C ASP A 119 11.80 11.31 -1.36
N GLY A 120 11.15 10.16 -1.52
CA GLY A 120 10.01 9.95 -2.41
C GLY A 120 10.34 9.95 -3.90
N LYS A 121 11.63 9.93 -4.27
CA LYS A 121 12.07 10.03 -5.68
C LYS A 121 12.32 8.69 -6.34
N SER A 122 12.59 7.64 -5.57
CA SER A 122 12.94 6.34 -6.13
C SER A 122 11.96 5.25 -5.72
N ILE A 123 11.66 4.37 -6.67
CA ILE A 123 10.95 3.10 -6.43
C ILE A 123 11.98 2.00 -6.52
N ILE A 124 12.12 1.21 -5.46
CA ILE A 124 12.90 -0.02 -5.49
C ILE A 124 11.94 -1.18 -5.61
N CYS A 125 12.18 -2.05 -6.59
CA CYS A 125 11.46 -3.30 -6.72
C CYS A 125 12.40 -4.48 -6.85
N PHE A 126 11.96 -5.63 -6.37
CA PHE A 126 12.74 -6.87 -6.43
C PHE A 126 12.04 -7.85 -7.36
N SER A 127 12.75 -8.42 -8.32
CA SER A 127 12.36 -9.67 -8.96
C SER A 127 13.20 -10.82 -8.35
N PRO A 128 12.92 -12.10 -8.66
CA PRO A 128 13.62 -13.23 -8.04
C PRO A 128 15.16 -13.17 -8.10
N GLU A 129 15.71 -12.50 -9.10
CA GLU A 129 17.16 -12.49 -9.38
C GLU A 129 17.78 -11.09 -9.32
N ILE A 130 16.99 -10.01 -9.36
CA ILE A 130 17.50 -8.64 -9.46
C ILE A 130 16.69 -7.65 -8.63
N ALA A 131 17.38 -6.67 -8.06
CA ALA A 131 16.78 -5.45 -7.54
C ALA A 131 16.90 -4.34 -8.59
N LYS A 132 15.82 -3.62 -8.83
CA LYS A 132 15.78 -2.47 -9.75
C LYS A 132 15.39 -1.22 -8.98
N MET A 133 15.94 -0.09 -9.41
CA MET A 133 15.60 1.23 -8.88
C MET A 133 15.16 2.11 -10.05
N PHE A 134 13.99 2.72 -9.92
CA PHE A 134 13.35 3.59 -10.89
C PHE A 134 13.15 4.97 -10.29
N ASP A 135 13.15 6.01 -11.12
CA ASP A 135 12.72 7.33 -10.70
C ASP A 135 11.18 7.41 -10.75
N VAL A 136 10.55 7.93 -9.70
CA VAL A 136 9.09 8.00 -9.56
C VAL A 136 8.46 8.90 -10.64
N GLU A 137 9.20 9.89 -11.13
CA GLU A 137 8.75 10.83 -12.16
C GLU A 137 8.95 10.30 -13.57
N THR A 138 10.09 9.65 -13.85
CA THR A 138 10.46 9.28 -15.22
C THR A 138 10.33 7.80 -15.53
N GLY A 139 10.34 6.92 -14.53
CA GLY A 139 10.49 5.47 -14.71
C GLY A 139 11.94 5.09 -14.88
#